data_AF-A0AAV4B655-F1
#
_entry.id   AF-A0AAV4B655-F1
#
_cell.length_a   1.000
_cell.length_b   1.000
_cell.length_c   1.000
_cell.angle_alpha   90.00
_cell.angle_beta   90.00
_cell.angle_gamma   90.00
#
_symmetry.space_group_name_H-M   'P 1'
#
loop_
_entity.id
_entity.type
_entity.pdbx_description
1 polymer ?
#
loop_
_entity_poly.entity_id
_entity_poly.type
_entity_poly.pdbx_seq_one_letter_code
_entity_poly.pdbx_strand_id
1 'polypeptide(L)'
;MYVDIGSDRFYKTSSSIFHTFRVTANNLFYFLHPEVRSFLFPASKSSIMGKFMKSGKVVLILGGRFAGRKAVIVKNYDDGTNERPYGHALVAGIDRYPRKVTRSMGKKKLKQRSKVKSFVKVYNFNHLMPTRYSVDINFEKNVVNKDVFRDPALKKKATREVKAKFEDRYKTGKSKWFFQKLRF
;
A
#
# COMPACT_ATOMS: atom_id res chain seq x y z
N MET A 1 0.42 59.56 -28.45
CA MET A 1 0.12 60.34 -27.23
C MET A 1 -0.30 59.35 -26.17
N TYR A 2 0.59 59.06 -25.19
CA TYR A 2 0.48 59.46 -23.78
C TYR A 2 -0.59 58.59 -23.02
N VAL A 3 -0.36 57.85 -21.93
CA VAL A 3 0.74 57.65 -20.97
C VAL A 3 0.49 56.33 -20.20
N ASP A 4 1.55 55.57 -19.93
CA ASP A 4 1.60 54.51 -18.89
C ASP A 4 1.59 55.12 -17.48
N ILE A 5 0.59 54.80 -16.64
CA ILE A 5 0.65 55.09 -15.19
C ILE A 5 0.13 53.90 -14.36
N GLY A 6 1.08 53.11 -13.86
CA GLY A 6 1.21 52.87 -12.41
C GLY A 6 0.27 51.88 -11.72
N SER A 7 0.45 50.58 -11.95
CA SER A 7 0.07 49.54 -10.98
C SER A 7 1.33 49.05 -10.25
N ASP A 8 1.89 49.85 -9.35
CA ASP A 8 3.15 49.51 -8.66
C ASP A 8 3.18 49.96 -7.19
N ARG A 9 2.04 49.84 -6.50
CA ARG A 9 1.90 50.26 -5.10
C ARG A 9 1.24 49.26 -4.15
N PHE A 10 1.17 47.98 -4.50
CA PHE A 10 0.59 46.97 -3.60
C PHE A 10 1.51 45.81 -3.18
N TYR A 11 2.76 45.78 -3.65
CA TYR A 11 3.67 44.63 -3.44
C TYR A 11 4.87 44.91 -2.52
N LYS A 12 5.06 46.16 -2.07
CA LYS A 12 6.28 46.57 -1.34
C LYS A 12 6.10 46.84 0.16
N THR A 13 4.89 46.75 0.71
CA THR A 13 4.64 46.96 2.15
C THR A 13 4.47 45.66 2.94
N SER A 14 4.39 44.50 2.29
CA SER A 14 4.22 43.19 2.92
C SER A 14 5.53 42.44 3.16
N SER A 15 6.68 42.94 2.72
CA SER A 15 7.98 42.25 2.90
C SER A 15 8.78 42.73 4.11
N SER A 16 8.56 43.96 4.61
CA SER A 16 9.26 44.47 5.80
C SER A 16 8.61 44.04 7.12
N ILE A 17 7.28 43.96 7.18
CA ILE A 17 6.53 43.55 8.38
C ILE A 17 6.76 42.06 8.70
N PHE A 18 6.89 41.22 7.67
CA PHE A 18 7.15 39.79 7.84
C PHE A 18 8.59 39.48 8.25
N HIS A 19 9.56 40.36 7.97
CA HIS A 19 10.94 40.15 8.37
C HIS A 19 11.19 40.55 9.83
N THR A 20 10.53 41.60 10.34
CA THR A 20 10.61 42.00 11.76
C THR A 20 9.80 41.07 12.68
N PHE A 21 8.68 40.50 12.22
CA PHE A 21 7.96 39.47 13.01
C PHE A 21 8.71 38.14 13.11
N ARG A 22 9.58 37.82 12.15
CA ARG A 22 10.33 36.55 12.13
C ARG A 22 11.52 36.55 13.09
N VAL A 23 12.06 37.71 13.44
CA VAL A 23 13.23 37.83 14.33
C VAL A 23 12.82 37.84 15.81
N THR A 24 11.68 38.43 16.18
CA THR A 24 11.18 38.43 17.56
C THR A 24 10.54 37.10 17.97
N ALA A 25 9.93 36.36 17.05
CA ALA A 25 9.33 35.06 17.34
C ALA A 25 10.37 33.94 17.62
N ASN A 26 11.58 34.05 17.08
CA ASN A 26 12.63 33.05 17.29
C ASN A 26 13.26 33.14 18.68
N ASN A 27 13.22 34.30 19.35
CA ASN A 27 13.79 34.46 20.69
C ASN A 27 12.82 34.01 21.81
N LEU A 28 11.50 34.12 21.58
CA LEU A 28 10.46 33.64 22.50
C LEU A 28 10.19 32.13 22.40
N PHE A 29 10.60 31.50 21.29
CA PHE A 29 10.45 30.06 21.11
C PHE A 29 11.17 29.28 22.22
N TYR A 30 12.34 29.73 22.68
CA TYR A 30 13.17 29.07 23.69
C TYR A 30 12.67 29.20 25.13
N PHE A 31 11.72 30.12 25.40
CA PHE A 31 11.18 30.35 26.73
C PHE A 31 9.81 29.68 26.98
N LEU A 32 9.25 29.00 25.98
CA LEU A 32 7.98 28.28 26.13
C LEU A 32 8.19 26.89 26.75
N HIS A 33 7.43 26.59 27.81
CA HIS A 33 7.40 25.28 28.46
C HIS A 33 7.11 24.16 27.43
N PRO A 34 7.73 22.97 27.54
CA PRO A 34 7.67 21.91 26.52
C PRO A 34 6.24 21.51 26.10
N GLU A 35 5.27 21.55 27.01
CA GLU A 35 3.86 21.27 26.74
C GLU A 35 3.15 22.34 25.89
N VAL A 36 3.58 23.61 25.97
CA VAL A 36 2.96 24.70 25.20
C VAL A 36 3.47 24.72 23.77
N ARG A 37 4.73 24.29 23.56
CA ARG A 37 5.32 24.10 22.22
C ARG A 37 4.59 23.04 21.40
N SER A 38 4.18 21.93 22.02
CA SER A 38 3.48 20.84 21.31
C SER A 38 2.05 21.20 20.90
N PHE A 39 1.43 22.14 21.62
CA PHE A 39 0.08 22.66 21.31
C PHE A 39 0.09 23.70 20.18
N LEU A 40 1.09 24.57 20.13
CA LEU A 40 1.16 25.67 19.16
C LEU A 40 1.78 25.23 17.81
N PHE A 41 2.65 24.23 17.83
CA PHE A 41 3.25 23.63 16.64
C PHE A 41 2.95 22.14 16.62
N PRO A 42 1.73 21.71 16.23
CA PRO A 42 1.51 20.31 15.94
C PRO A 42 2.52 19.91 14.85
N ALA A 43 3.44 19.00 15.18
CA ALA A 43 4.42 18.47 14.26
C ALA A 43 3.74 18.22 12.91
N SER A 44 4.23 18.89 11.86
CA SER A 44 3.60 18.91 10.55
C SER A 44 3.24 17.48 10.17
N LYS A 45 1.94 17.17 10.08
CA LYS A 45 1.48 15.95 9.41
C LYS A 45 2.11 15.99 8.03
N SER A 46 3.04 15.07 7.77
CA SER A 46 3.73 14.95 6.49
C SER A 46 2.72 14.55 5.41
N SER A 47 2.07 15.53 4.79
CA SER A 47 1.14 15.31 3.69
C SER A 47 1.46 16.22 2.52
N ILE A 48 2.47 15.85 1.70
CA ILE A 48 2.58 16.34 0.31
C ILE A 48 2.79 15.21 -0.71
N MET A 49 2.89 13.93 -0.33
CA MET A 49 2.67 12.80 -1.24
C MET A 49 1.94 11.65 -0.54
N GLY A 50 0.77 11.25 -1.06
CA GLY A 50 -0.02 10.16 -0.48
C GLY A 50 0.67 8.80 -0.66
N LYS A 51 0.88 8.06 0.45
CA LYS A 51 1.44 6.70 0.41
C LYS A 51 0.60 5.78 -0.49
N PHE A 52 1.19 5.20 -1.52
CA PHE A 52 0.47 4.36 -2.49
C PHE A 52 0.47 2.87 -2.14
N MET A 53 1.40 2.40 -1.30
CA MET A 53 1.51 1.02 -0.82
C MET A 53 0.54 0.74 0.33
N LYS A 54 -0.76 0.75 0.05
CA LYS A 54 -1.81 0.51 1.04
C LYS A 54 -2.33 -0.93 0.98
N SER A 55 -2.98 -1.37 2.06
CA SER A 55 -3.80 -2.59 2.07
C SER A 55 -4.78 -2.62 0.90
N GLY A 56 -4.97 -3.80 0.30
CA GLY A 56 -5.86 -4.01 -0.86
C GLY A 56 -5.26 -3.59 -2.21
N LYS A 57 -4.06 -3.01 -2.24
CA LYS A 57 -3.36 -2.72 -3.50
C LYS A 57 -2.72 -3.97 -4.07
N VAL A 58 -2.77 -4.09 -5.40
CA VAL A 58 -2.14 -5.18 -6.13
C VAL A 58 -0.69 -4.81 -6.43
N VAL A 59 0.20 -5.77 -6.20
CA VAL A 59 1.63 -5.67 -6.45
C VAL A 59 2.10 -6.87 -7.28
N LEU A 60 3.15 -6.66 -8.05
CA LEU A 60 3.90 -7.72 -8.72
C LEU A 60 5.16 -8.03 -7.93
N ILE A 61 5.50 -9.30 -7.83
CA ILE A 61 6.72 -9.74 -7.13
C ILE A 61 7.85 -9.80 -8.13
N LEU A 62 8.96 -9.15 -7.80
CA LEU A 62 10.13 -9.05 -8.67
C LEU A 62 11.15 -10.17 -8.40
N GLY A 63 11.25 -10.66 -7.15
CA GLY A 63 12.32 -11.57 -6.73
C GLY A 63 11.88 -12.80 -5.96
N GLY A 64 12.75 -13.83 -5.95
CA GLY A 64 12.57 -15.09 -5.25
C GLY A 64 11.62 -16.08 -5.92
N ARG A 65 11.23 -17.14 -5.20
CA ARG A 65 10.41 -18.26 -5.73
C ARG A 65 9.11 -17.84 -6.44
N PHE A 66 8.52 -16.71 -6.06
CA PHE A 66 7.25 -16.23 -6.59
C PHE A 66 7.42 -15.01 -7.52
N ALA A 67 8.59 -14.82 -8.11
CA ALA A 67 8.81 -13.77 -9.12
C ALA A 67 7.80 -13.87 -10.28
N GLY A 68 7.37 -12.71 -10.78
CA GLY A 68 6.35 -12.59 -11.83
C GLY A 68 4.93 -12.91 -11.38
N ARG A 69 4.69 -13.14 -10.07
CA ARG A 69 3.36 -13.39 -9.52
C ARG A 69 2.71 -12.12 -9.00
N LYS A 70 1.38 -12.09 -9.15
CA LYS A 70 0.50 -11.04 -8.63
C LYS A 70 0.14 -11.36 -7.19
N ALA A 71 0.19 -10.35 -6.34
CA ALA A 71 -0.18 -10.42 -4.94
C ALA A 71 -0.95 -9.16 -4.51
N VAL A 72 -1.67 -9.27 -3.41
CA VAL A 72 -2.36 -8.18 -2.74
C VAL A 72 -1.65 -7.89 -1.42
N ILE A 73 -1.44 -6.62 -1.12
CA ILE A 73 -0.93 -6.18 0.19
C ILE A 73 -2.04 -6.40 1.21
N VAL A 74 -1.78 -7.24 2.21
CA VAL A 74 -2.70 -7.44 3.34
C VAL A 74 -2.45 -6.37 4.39
N LYS A 75 -1.18 -6.23 4.80
CA LYS A 75 -0.74 -5.27 5.80
C LYS A 75 0.63 -4.72 5.42
N ASN A 76 0.77 -3.39 5.46
CA ASN A 76 2.03 -2.67 5.23
C ASN A 76 2.70 -2.32 6.57
N TYR A 77 4.02 -2.30 6.58
CA TYR A 77 4.88 -1.90 7.69
C TYR A 77 5.92 -0.94 7.12
N ASP A 78 5.56 0.34 7.06
CA ASP A 78 6.36 1.36 6.38
C ASP A 78 7.64 1.67 7.17
N ASP A 79 7.51 1.78 8.49
CA ASP A 79 8.61 2.15 9.41
C ASP A 79 9.41 0.91 9.90
N GLY A 80 9.13 -0.27 9.35
CA GLY A 80 9.74 -1.52 9.76
C GLY A 80 9.16 -2.09 11.08
N THR A 81 9.84 -3.08 11.63
CA THR A 81 9.56 -3.69 12.93
C THR A 81 10.87 -4.10 13.61
N ASN A 82 10.85 -4.40 14.91
CA ASN A 82 12.04 -4.85 15.66
C ASN A 82 12.78 -6.03 14.99
N GLU A 83 12.05 -6.95 14.35
CA GLU A 83 12.64 -8.08 13.63
C GLU A 83 13.28 -7.69 12.28
N ARG A 84 12.78 -6.62 11.65
CA ARG A 84 13.10 -6.19 10.28
C ARG A 84 13.03 -4.66 10.20
N PRO A 85 14.16 -3.95 10.27
CA PRO A 85 14.17 -2.48 10.34
C PRO A 85 13.77 -1.80 9.02
N TYR A 86 13.72 -2.54 7.91
CA TYR A 86 13.33 -2.01 6.60
C TYR A 86 11.82 -2.06 6.35
N GLY A 87 11.32 -1.18 5.48
CA GLY A 87 9.93 -1.17 5.03
C GLY A 87 9.53 -2.46 4.30
N HIS A 88 8.45 -3.08 4.75
CA HIS A 88 8.00 -4.36 4.20
C HIS A 88 6.48 -4.52 4.25
N ALA A 89 5.96 -5.49 3.49
CA ALA A 89 4.55 -5.81 3.47
C ALA A 89 4.31 -7.31 3.62
N LEU A 90 3.25 -7.63 4.36
CA LEU A 90 2.61 -8.94 4.32
C LEU A 90 1.74 -9.01 3.08
N VAL A 91 2.04 -9.95 2.18
CA VAL A 91 1.31 -10.11 0.92
C VAL A 91 0.67 -11.49 0.83
N ALA A 92 -0.50 -11.52 0.19
CA ALA A 92 -1.21 -12.73 -0.20
C ALA A 92 -1.28 -12.77 -1.73
N GLY A 93 -0.77 -13.83 -2.35
CA GLY A 93 -0.67 -13.89 -3.81
C GLY A 93 -1.01 -15.23 -4.42
N ILE A 94 -0.97 -15.28 -5.76
CA ILE A 94 -1.34 -16.46 -6.56
C ILE A 94 -0.09 -17.18 -7.07
N ASP A 95 0.17 -18.40 -6.55
CA ASP A 95 1.22 -19.32 -7.04
C ASP A 95 0.75 -20.09 -8.28
N ARG A 96 -0.52 -20.50 -8.33
CA ARG A 96 -1.10 -21.15 -9.51
C ARG A 96 -2.38 -20.45 -9.92
N TYR A 97 -2.31 -19.77 -11.06
CA TYR A 97 -3.44 -19.08 -11.66
C TYR A 97 -4.51 -20.05 -12.13
N PRO A 98 -5.79 -19.65 -12.09
CA PRO A 98 -6.86 -20.41 -12.72
C PRO A 98 -6.62 -20.45 -14.23
N ARG A 99 -6.98 -21.58 -14.86
CA ARG A 99 -6.84 -21.76 -16.31
C ARG A 99 -8.09 -21.26 -17.02
N LYS A 100 -7.94 -20.79 -18.27
CA LYS A 100 -9.08 -20.39 -19.13
C LYS A 100 -10.13 -21.49 -19.16
N VAL A 101 -11.39 -21.08 -18.98
CA VAL A 101 -12.60 -21.91 -19.06
C VAL A 101 -13.35 -21.58 -20.35
N THR A 102 -13.97 -22.58 -20.97
CA THR A 102 -14.79 -22.44 -22.19
C THR A 102 -16.15 -23.10 -21.96
N ARG A 103 -17.17 -22.68 -22.74
CA ARG A 103 -18.56 -23.15 -22.59
C ARG A 103 -18.72 -24.66 -22.79
N SER A 104 -17.89 -25.28 -23.62
CA SER A 104 -17.91 -26.72 -23.92
C SER A 104 -17.39 -27.62 -22.79
N MET A 105 -16.80 -27.05 -21.72
CA MET A 105 -16.21 -27.86 -20.66
C MET A 105 -17.27 -28.38 -19.69
N GLY A 106 -17.21 -29.68 -19.36
CA GLY A 106 -18.02 -30.27 -18.30
C GLY A 106 -17.69 -29.74 -16.89
N LYS A 107 -18.66 -29.85 -15.98
CA LYS A 107 -18.60 -29.34 -14.59
C LYS A 107 -17.34 -29.79 -13.82
N LYS A 108 -16.91 -31.05 -13.99
CA LYS A 108 -15.69 -31.60 -13.37
C LYS A 108 -14.43 -30.88 -13.84
N LYS A 109 -14.31 -30.61 -15.15
CA LYS A 109 -13.16 -29.91 -15.74
C LYS A 109 -13.14 -28.44 -15.36
N LEU A 110 -14.32 -27.80 -15.28
CA LEU A 110 -14.46 -26.43 -14.79
C LEU A 110 -13.95 -26.29 -13.35
N LYS A 111 -14.40 -27.15 -12.43
CA LYS A 111 -13.95 -27.13 -11.02
C LYS A 111 -12.42 -27.25 -10.91
N GLN A 112 -11.81 -28.13 -11.69
CA GLN A 112 -10.35 -28.31 -11.66
C GLN A 112 -9.56 -27.15 -12.28
N ARG A 113 -10.11 -26.48 -13.31
CA ARG A 113 -9.45 -25.32 -13.95
C ARG A 113 -9.60 -24.03 -13.13
N SER A 114 -10.68 -23.89 -12.38
CA SER A 114 -10.92 -22.74 -11.49
C SER A 114 -10.15 -22.80 -10.16
N LYS A 115 -9.51 -23.93 -9.85
CA LYS A 115 -8.73 -24.10 -8.62
C LYS A 115 -7.52 -23.17 -8.61
N VAL A 116 -7.36 -22.42 -7.53
CA VAL A 116 -6.24 -21.50 -7.31
C VAL A 116 -5.29 -22.08 -6.27
N LYS A 117 -3.97 -21.88 -6.43
CA LYS A 117 -2.99 -22.08 -5.36
C LYS A 117 -2.50 -20.73 -4.89
N SER A 118 -2.70 -20.42 -3.62
CA SER A 118 -2.27 -19.18 -2.98
C SER A 118 -0.95 -19.36 -2.22
N PHE A 119 -0.33 -18.23 -1.86
CA PHE A 119 0.75 -18.16 -0.88
C PHE A 119 0.60 -16.91 -0.03
N VAL A 120 1.17 -16.96 1.18
CA VAL A 120 1.31 -15.82 2.09
C VAL A 120 2.81 -15.66 2.39
N LYS A 121 3.34 -14.44 2.24
CA LYS A 121 4.76 -14.16 2.48
C LYS A 121 4.97 -12.69 2.84
N VAL A 122 6.03 -12.40 3.60
CA VAL A 122 6.51 -11.03 3.82
C VAL A 122 7.56 -10.68 2.77
N TYR A 123 7.42 -9.54 2.12
CA TYR A 123 8.40 -8.99 1.17
C TYR A 123 8.85 -7.60 1.59
N ASN A 124 10.14 -7.31 1.37
CA ASN A 124 10.65 -5.94 1.31
C ASN A 124 9.99 -5.21 0.13
N PHE A 125 9.69 -3.93 0.30
CA PHE A 125 9.12 -3.10 -0.77
C PHE A 125 9.98 -3.05 -2.04
N ASN A 126 11.30 -3.14 -1.93
CA ASN A 126 12.19 -3.17 -3.11
C ASN A 126 11.94 -4.39 -4.02
N HIS A 127 11.36 -5.47 -3.49
CA HIS A 127 11.01 -6.67 -4.26
C HIS A 127 9.57 -6.66 -4.76
N LEU A 128 8.85 -5.56 -4.56
CA LEU A 128 7.47 -5.37 -4.98
C LEU A 128 7.41 -4.24 -6.00
N MET A 129 6.83 -4.53 -7.15
CA MET A 129 6.47 -3.53 -8.13
C MET A 129 5.00 -3.13 -7.89
N PRO A 130 4.73 -1.87 -7.49
CA PRO A 130 3.37 -1.38 -7.31
C PRO A 130 2.61 -1.36 -8.62
N THR A 131 1.30 -1.56 -8.55
CA THR A 131 0.43 -1.45 -9.73
C THR A 131 -0.73 -0.50 -9.43
N ARG A 132 -1.36 0.02 -10.48
CA ARG A 132 -2.56 0.86 -10.38
C ARG A 132 -3.76 0.12 -9.78
N TYR A 133 -3.80 -1.20 -9.91
CA TYR A 133 -4.98 -2.01 -9.57
C TYR A 133 -5.13 -2.17 -8.06
N SER A 134 -6.39 -2.15 -7.61
CA SER A 134 -6.79 -2.57 -6.28
C SER A 134 -7.72 -3.78 -6.38
N VAL A 135 -7.69 -4.62 -5.35
CA VAL A 135 -8.59 -5.74 -5.20
C VAL A 135 -9.16 -5.67 -3.80
N ASP A 136 -10.45 -5.42 -3.73
CA ASP A 136 -11.20 -5.41 -2.49
C ASP A 136 -11.53 -6.86 -2.09
N ILE A 137 -10.64 -7.44 -1.30
CA ILE A 137 -10.84 -8.71 -0.59
C ILE A 137 -10.57 -8.42 0.88
N ASN A 138 -11.61 -8.57 1.68
CA ASN A 138 -11.48 -8.47 3.13
C ASN A 138 -10.82 -9.75 3.65
N PHE A 139 -9.56 -9.65 4.03
CA PHE A 139 -8.84 -10.72 4.73
C PHE A 139 -9.01 -10.53 6.23
N GLU A 140 -9.29 -11.62 6.95
CA GLU A 140 -9.35 -11.58 8.40
C GLU A 140 -7.94 -11.32 8.95
N LYS A 141 -7.73 -10.12 9.51
CA LYS A 141 -6.42 -9.67 10.02
C LYS A 141 -5.88 -10.59 11.11
N ASN A 142 -6.77 -11.28 11.83
CA ASN A 142 -6.42 -12.24 12.89
C ASN A 142 -5.82 -13.53 12.31
N VAL A 143 -6.27 -13.96 11.12
CA VAL A 143 -5.81 -15.21 10.52
C VAL A 143 -4.61 -14.98 9.61
N VAL A 144 -4.53 -13.82 8.95
CA VAL A 144 -3.40 -13.45 8.08
C VAL A 144 -2.55 -12.38 8.77
N ASN A 145 -1.78 -12.80 9.78
CA ASN A 145 -0.84 -11.95 10.51
C ASN A 145 0.63 -12.36 10.29
N LYS A 146 1.58 -11.65 10.91
CA LYS A 146 3.01 -12.02 10.93
C LYS A 146 3.29 -13.30 11.71
N ASP A 147 2.50 -13.61 12.74
CA ASP A 147 2.77 -14.77 13.61
C ASP A 147 2.55 -16.10 12.89
N VAL A 148 1.82 -16.10 11.77
CA VAL A 148 1.60 -17.28 10.93
C VAL A 148 2.90 -17.89 10.39
N PHE A 149 4.01 -17.16 10.42
CA PHE A 149 5.31 -17.67 9.97
C PHE A 149 6.09 -18.41 11.06
N ARG A 150 5.65 -18.35 12.33
CA ARG A 150 6.28 -19.07 13.45
C ARG A 150 5.94 -20.56 13.41
N ASP A 151 4.69 -20.90 13.08
CA ASP A 151 4.19 -22.27 13.01
C ASP A 151 3.71 -22.65 11.58
N PRO A 152 4.24 -23.74 10.98
CA PRO A 152 3.76 -24.28 9.71
C PRO A 152 2.24 -24.57 9.67
N ALA A 153 1.62 -24.97 10.78
CA ALA A 153 0.19 -25.26 10.84
C ALA A 153 -0.65 -24.00 10.65
N LEU A 154 -0.28 -22.90 11.31
CA LEU A 154 -0.92 -21.59 11.16
C LEU A 154 -0.75 -21.05 9.73
N LYS A 155 0.44 -21.20 9.14
CA LYS A 155 0.68 -20.83 7.73
C LYS A 155 -0.23 -21.59 6.77
N LYS A 156 -0.46 -22.88 7.02
CA LYS A 156 -1.36 -23.73 6.22
C LYS A 156 -2.81 -23.27 6.36
N LYS A 157 -3.25 -22.88 7.57
CA LYS A 157 -4.59 -22.32 7.83
C LYS A 157 -4.79 -21.00 7.08
N ALA A 158 -3.87 -20.04 7.22
CA ALA A 158 -3.92 -18.76 6.52
C ALA A 158 -3.93 -18.92 4.99
N THR A 159 -3.09 -19.81 4.45
CA THR A 159 -3.05 -20.08 3.00
C THR A 159 -4.37 -20.68 2.50
N ARG A 160 -5.00 -21.56 3.29
CA ARG A 160 -6.30 -22.17 2.96
C ARG A 160 -7.42 -21.14 2.91
N GLU A 161 -7.44 -20.19 3.84
CA GLU A 161 -8.43 -19.11 3.85
C GLU A 161 -8.23 -18.16 2.66
N VAL A 162 -7.00 -17.70 2.44
CA VAL A 162 -6.66 -16.85 1.28
C VAL A 162 -7.06 -17.54 -0.03
N LYS A 163 -6.85 -18.85 -0.13
CA LYS A 163 -7.29 -19.63 -1.28
C LYS A 163 -8.80 -19.56 -1.47
N ALA A 164 -9.58 -19.79 -0.42
CA ALA A 164 -11.04 -19.77 -0.49
C ALA A 164 -11.55 -18.40 -0.98
N LYS A 165 -11.04 -17.31 -0.39
CA LYS A 165 -11.41 -15.94 -0.79
C LYS A 165 -11.04 -15.63 -2.25
N PHE A 166 -9.88 -16.10 -2.73
CA PHE A 166 -9.49 -15.94 -4.14
C PHE A 166 -10.37 -16.75 -5.09
N GLU A 167 -10.73 -17.99 -4.73
CA GLU A 167 -11.62 -18.82 -5.55
C GLU A 167 -13.02 -18.22 -5.63
N ASP A 168 -13.55 -17.69 -4.53
CA ASP A 168 -14.86 -17.04 -4.51
C ASP A 168 -14.87 -15.74 -5.32
N ARG A 169 -13.84 -14.90 -5.17
CA ARG A 169 -13.71 -13.69 -6.00
C ARG A 169 -13.57 -14.02 -7.48
N TYR A 170 -12.84 -15.08 -7.85
CA TYR A 170 -12.73 -15.51 -9.24
C TYR A 170 -14.07 -15.94 -9.85
N LYS A 171 -14.90 -16.67 -9.08
CA LYS A 171 -16.25 -17.08 -9.53
C LYS A 171 -17.16 -15.90 -9.84
N THR A 172 -17.00 -14.76 -9.14
CA THR A 172 -17.77 -13.53 -9.43
C THR A 172 -17.39 -12.86 -10.76
N GLY A 173 -16.29 -13.28 -11.41
CA GLY A 173 -15.80 -12.65 -12.65
C GLY A 173 -15.14 -11.28 -12.47
N LYS A 174 -15.04 -10.77 -11.23
CA LYS A 174 -14.38 -9.49 -10.91
C LYS A 174 -12.86 -9.63 -10.92
N SER A 175 -12.16 -8.51 -11.07
CA SER A 175 -10.69 -8.44 -10.98
C SER A 175 -9.96 -9.36 -11.99
N LYS A 176 -10.46 -9.44 -13.23
CA LYS A 176 -9.93 -10.31 -14.31
C LYS A 176 -8.41 -10.21 -14.49
N TRP A 177 -7.86 -9.00 -14.45
CA TRP A 177 -6.42 -8.78 -14.58
C TRP A 177 -5.63 -9.47 -13.46
N PHE A 178 -6.12 -9.46 -12.21
CA PHE A 178 -5.43 -10.10 -11.08
C PHE A 178 -5.31 -11.62 -11.25
N PHE A 179 -6.37 -12.26 -11.76
CA PHE A 179 -6.42 -13.71 -11.97
C PHE A 179 -5.78 -14.19 -13.29
N GLN A 180 -5.46 -13.26 -14.20
CA GLN A 180 -4.75 -13.59 -15.42
C GLN A 180 -3.24 -13.66 -15.16
N LYS A 181 -2.61 -14.75 -15.63
CA LYS A 181 -1.15 -14.91 -15.56
C LYS A 181 -0.47 -13.78 -16.36
N LEU A 182 0.54 -13.14 -15.76
CA LEU A 182 1.43 -12.23 -16.47
C LEU A 182 2.32 -13.03 -17.43
N ARG A 183 2.42 -12.60 -18.69
CA ARG A 183 3.30 -13.20 -19.69
C ARG A 183 4.51 -12.28 -19.83
N PHE A 184 5.67 -12.83 -19.53
CA PHE A 184 7.00 -12.24 -19.67
C PHE A 184 7.93 -13.36 -20.11
#